data_AF-A0AA88Y423-F1
#
_entry.id   AF-A0AA88Y423-F1
#
_cell.length_a   1.000
_cell.length_b   1.000
_cell.length_c   1.000
_cell.angle_alpha   90.00
_cell.angle_beta   90.00
_cell.angle_gamma   90.00
#
_symmetry.space_group_name_H-M   'P 1'
#
loop_
_entity.id
_entity.type
_entity.pdbx_description
1 polymer ?
#
loop_
_entity_poly.entity_id
_entity_poly.type
_entity_poly.pdbx_seq_one_letter_code
_entity_poly.pdbx_strand_id
1 'polypeptide(L)'
;MRFFVNKFPDFQPDKLVQTERSKWRDNVVSIVKTVVERMPPDQSTCDGGLYVGNSGVGYMLYYLANHSDFADQKDSYLESAFMYAKVNIDYMKRNGFSRDPPAAFVLGQAGVIALCSLLHKTVGDDENSDAYLKQYASLAQACKKIDFFRNGSDELLVGRAGYLSGILTLQQKLGKEVD
;
A
#
# COMPACT_ATOMS: atom_id res chain seq x y z
N MET A 1 7.47 29.42 -1.69
CA MET A 1 6.29 29.33 -2.57
C MET A 1 5.56 28.04 -2.21
N ARG A 2 4.28 28.09 -1.82
CA ARG A 2 3.52 26.91 -1.31
C ARG A 2 2.51 26.32 -2.29
N PHE A 3 2.28 26.98 -3.44
CA PHE A 3 1.36 26.53 -4.47
C PHE A 3 1.74 27.08 -5.86
N PHE A 4 1.27 26.41 -6.91
CA PHE A 4 1.27 26.93 -8.28
C PHE A 4 -0.11 27.51 -8.60
N VAL A 5 -0.17 28.53 -9.44
CA VAL A 5 -1.45 29.10 -9.90
C VAL A 5 -2.14 28.08 -10.81
N ASN A 6 -3.34 27.65 -10.44
CA ASN A 6 -4.15 26.76 -11.25
C ASN A 6 -4.52 27.44 -12.57
N LYS A 7 -4.12 26.83 -13.70
CA LYS A 7 -4.40 27.34 -15.05
C LYS A 7 -5.64 26.68 -15.68
N PHE A 8 -6.26 25.71 -15.02
CA PHE A 8 -7.42 25.03 -15.53
C PHE A 8 -8.69 25.86 -15.28
N PRO A 9 -9.66 25.84 -16.23
CA PRO A 9 -10.93 26.51 -16.03
C PRO A 9 -11.70 25.89 -14.86
N ASP A 10 -12.49 26.71 -14.18
CA ASP A 10 -13.39 26.23 -13.14
C ASP A 10 -14.52 25.37 -13.73
N PHE A 11 -15.14 24.55 -12.90
CA PHE A 11 -16.26 23.70 -13.28
C PHE A 11 -17.40 24.53 -13.92
N GLN A 12 -18.01 23.98 -14.98
CA GLN A 12 -19.12 24.59 -15.68
C GLN A 12 -20.27 23.57 -15.72
N PRO A 13 -21.43 23.81 -15.06
CA PRO A 13 -22.52 22.85 -14.92
C PRO A 13 -22.99 22.22 -16.25
N ASP A 14 -23.01 23.02 -17.32
CA ASP A 14 -23.54 22.60 -18.62
C ASP A 14 -22.46 22.07 -19.58
N LYS A 15 -21.21 21.94 -19.11
CA LYS A 15 -20.10 21.47 -19.93
C LYS A 15 -19.58 20.14 -19.39
N LEU A 16 -20.08 19.06 -19.99
CA LEU A 16 -19.54 17.73 -19.72
C LEU A 16 -18.07 17.66 -20.16
N VAL A 17 -17.20 17.31 -19.22
CA VAL A 17 -15.80 17.03 -19.51
C VAL A 17 -15.73 15.63 -20.13
N GLN A 18 -15.30 15.56 -21.39
CA GLN A 18 -14.98 14.28 -21.99
C GLN A 18 -13.56 13.86 -21.58
N THR A 19 -13.48 12.73 -20.88
CA THR A 19 -12.22 12.14 -20.45
C THR A 19 -11.77 11.11 -21.47
N GLU A 20 -10.68 11.40 -22.17
CA GLU A 20 -10.06 10.45 -23.10
C GLU A 20 -9.38 9.32 -22.32
N ARG A 21 -10.13 8.23 -22.10
CA ARG A 21 -9.74 7.13 -21.22
C ARG A 21 -8.42 6.46 -21.65
N SER A 22 -8.22 6.27 -22.96
CA SER A 22 -6.98 5.69 -23.53
C SER A 22 -5.76 6.54 -23.19
N LYS A 23 -5.84 7.86 -23.42
CA LYS A 23 -4.76 8.79 -23.09
C LYS A 23 -4.37 8.73 -21.62
N TRP A 24 -5.34 8.69 -20.71
CA TRP A 24 -5.05 8.61 -19.28
C TRP A 24 -4.49 7.25 -18.86
N ARG A 25 -4.97 6.17 -19.49
CA ARG A 25 -4.38 4.84 -19.31
C ARG A 25 -2.89 4.84 -19.70
N ASP A 26 -2.55 5.38 -20.87
CA ASP A 26 -1.17 5.44 -21.35
C ASP A 26 -0.28 6.33 -20.45
N ASN A 27 -0.84 7.45 -19.96
CA ASN A 27 -0.17 8.30 -18.97
C ASN A 27 0.12 7.54 -17.67
N VAL A 28 -0.84 6.76 -17.16
CA VAL A 28 -0.65 5.93 -15.96
C VAL A 28 0.46 4.91 -16.20
N VAL A 29 0.47 4.20 -17.34
CA VAL A 29 1.53 3.25 -17.68
C VAL A 29 2.90 3.93 -17.72
N SER A 30 3.00 5.13 -18.31
CA SER A 30 4.25 5.92 -18.36
C SER A 30 4.73 6.35 -16.97
N ILE A 31 3.82 6.77 -16.09
CA ILE A 31 4.14 7.13 -14.70
C ILE A 31 4.61 5.90 -13.93
N VAL A 32 3.91 4.77 -14.05
CA VAL A 32 4.27 3.50 -13.38
C VAL A 32 5.67 3.06 -13.80
N LYS A 33 5.98 3.11 -15.10
CA LYS A 33 7.32 2.81 -15.62
C LYS A 33 8.38 3.70 -14.96
N THR A 34 8.11 5.01 -14.90
CA THR A 34 9.02 5.97 -14.26
C THR A 34 9.22 5.67 -12.77
N VAL A 35 8.16 5.34 -12.05
CA VAL A 35 8.22 5.00 -10.61
C VAL A 35 9.06 3.75 -10.39
N VAL A 36 8.79 2.67 -11.14
CA VAL A 36 9.51 1.40 -11.00
C VAL A 36 10.99 1.54 -11.38
N GLU A 37 11.32 2.34 -12.40
CA GLU A 37 12.71 2.63 -12.78
C GLU A 37 13.46 3.43 -11.71
N ARG A 38 12.78 4.36 -11.03
CA ARG A 38 13.41 5.27 -10.06
C ARG A 38 13.40 4.76 -8.62
N MET A 39 12.49 3.85 -8.29
CA MET A 39 12.34 3.23 -6.99
C MET A 39 12.32 1.70 -7.12
N PRO A 40 13.44 1.07 -7.52
CA PRO A 40 13.50 -0.38 -7.65
C PRO A 40 13.24 -1.09 -6.31
N PRO A 41 12.91 -2.41 -6.33
CA PRO A 41 12.74 -3.22 -5.13
C PRO A 41 14.12 -3.49 -4.49
N ASP A 42 14.64 -2.47 -3.81
CA ASP A 42 15.95 -2.47 -3.17
C ASP A 42 15.83 -2.24 -1.65
N GLN A 43 16.65 -2.92 -0.87
CA GLN A 43 16.57 -2.85 0.59
C GLN A 43 16.87 -1.44 1.15
N SER A 44 17.65 -0.63 0.43
CA SER A 44 17.96 0.75 0.83
C SER A 44 16.76 1.68 0.81
N THR A 45 15.66 1.29 0.14
CA THR A 45 14.44 2.11 -0.01
C THR A 45 13.22 1.46 0.66
N CYS A 46 13.40 0.44 1.50
CA CYS A 46 12.30 -0.19 2.25
C CYS A 46 11.82 0.62 3.47
N ASP A 47 12.61 1.58 3.96
CA ASP A 47 12.26 2.39 5.13
C ASP A 47 11.03 3.28 4.85
N GLY A 48 10.13 3.39 5.84
CA GLY A 48 8.93 4.23 5.76
C GLY A 48 7.69 3.59 5.12
N GLY A 49 7.61 2.26 5.10
CA GLY A 49 6.37 1.50 4.83
C GLY A 49 5.72 1.85 3.49
N LEU A 50 4.38 1.94 3.48
CA LEU A 50 3.59 2.29 2.29
C LEU A 50 3.71 3.78 1.92
N TYR A 51 4.14 4.63 2.86
CA TYR A 51 4.13 6.08 2.72
C TYR A 51 5.26 6.60 1.83
N VAL A 52 6.50 6.24 2.16
CA VAL A 52 7.71 6.67 1.43
C VAL A 52 8.62 5.51 1.05
N GLY A 53 8.39 4.33 1.64
CA GLY A 53 9.11 3.12 1.30
C GLY A 53 8.62 2.50 -0.01
N ASN A 54 9.45 1.65 -0.59
CA ASN A 54 9.15 0.98 -1.85
C ASN A 54 8.01 -0.05 -1.75
N SER A 55 7.55 -0.41 -0.54
CA SER A 55 6.31 -1.18 -0.39
C SER A 55 5.06 -0.42 -0.88
N GLY A 56 5.09 0.92 -0.86
CA GLY A 56 4.04 1.75 -1.49
C GLY A 56 3.97 1.55 -3.00
N VAL A 57 5.12 1.32 -3.65
CA VAL A 57 5.17 0.95 -5.08
C VAL A 57 4.55 -0.42 -5.30
N GLY A 58 4.83 -1.39 -4.43
CA GLY A 58 4.17 -2.69 -4.42
C GLY A 58 2.64 -2.59 -4.29
N TYR A 59 2.16 -1.71 -3.41
CA TYR A 59 0.72 -1.46 -3.23
C TYR A 59 0.08 -0.77 -4.44
N MET A 60 0.77 0.17 -5.07
CA MET A 60 0.35 0.78 -6.34
C MET A 60 0.18 -0.30 -7.43
N LEU A 61 1.15 -1.20 -7.56
CA LEU A 61 1.10 -2.28 -8.56
C LEU A 61 -0.03 -3.29 -8.27
N TYR A 62 -0.23 -3.66 -7.00
CA TYR A 62 -1.39 -4.45 -6.56
C TYR A 62 -2.71 -3.79 -6.97
N TYR A 63 -2.84 -2.47 -6.74
CA TYR A 63 -4.05 -1.73 -7.09
C TYR A 63 -4.32 -1.79 -8.60
N LEU A 64 -3.29 -1.56 -9.42
CA LEU A 64 -3.40 -1.61 -10.88
C LEU A 64 -3.72 -3.01 -11.39
N ALA A 65 -3.12 -4.05 -10.82
CA ALA A 65 -3.39 -5.45 -11.19
C ALA A 65 -4.86 -5.86 -10.98
N ASN A 66 -5.57 -5.19 -10.07
CA ASN A 66 -6.98 -5.43 -9.78
C ASN A 66 -7.93 -4.48 -10.53
N HIS A 67 -7.40 -3.55 -11.31
CA HIS A 67 -8.18 -2.58 -12.05
C HIS A 67 -8.44 -3.07 -13.48
N SER A 68 -9.69 -3.03 -13.93
CA SER A 68 -10.13 -3.64 -15.21
C SER A 68 -9.42 -3.07 -16.44
N ASP A 69 -9.04 -1.79 -16.41
CA ASP A 69 -8.29 -1.14 -17.50
C ASP A 69 -6.86 -1.66 -17.73
N PHE A 70 -6.32 -2.39 -16.77
CA PHE A 70 -4.96 -2.91 -16.82
C PHE A 70 -4.95 -4.45 -16.74
N ALA A 71 -6.07 -5.09 -17.08
CA ALA A 71 -6.19 -6.55 -17.07
C ALA A 71 -5.13 -7.22 -17.97
N ASP A 72 -4.71 -6.56 -19.06
CA ASP A 72 -3.66 -7.02 -19.96
C ASP A 72 -2.24 -6.98 -19.34
N GLN A 73 -2.06 -6.25 -18.23
CA GLN A 73 -0.79 -6.10 -17.52
C GLN A 73 -0.82 -6.73 -16.12
N LYS A 74 -1.95 -7.35 -15.75
CA LYS A 74 -2.19 -7.90 -14.41
C LYS A 74 -1.03 -8.74 -13.90
N ASP A 75 -0.60 -9.74 -14.68
CA ASP A 75 0.43 -10.68 -14.23
C ASP A 75 1.79 -10.00 -14.02
N SER A 76 2.18 -9.09 -14.92
CA SER A 76 3.42 -8.32 -14.80
C SER A 76 3.41 -7.41 -13.56
N TYR A 77 2.27 -6.80 -13.27
CA TYR A 77 2.10 -5.98 -12.06
C TYR A 77 2.12 -6.81 -10.78
N LEU A 78 1.50 -7.99 -10.77
CA LEU A 78 1.55 -8.89 -9.61
C LEU A 78 2.96 -9.41 -9.38
N GLU A 79 3.64 -9.87 -10.42
CA GLU A 79 5.04 -10.31 -10.34
C GLU A 79 5.93 -9.21 -9.73
N SER A 80 5.80 -7.99 -10.25
CA SER A 80 6.52 -6.83 -9.72
C SER A 80 6.16 -6.53 -8.26
N ALA A 81 4.87 -6.52 -7.92
CA ALA A 81 4.42 -6.28 -6.56
C ALA A 81 4.95 -7.33 -5.57
N PHE A 82 5.02 -8.61 -5.96
CA PHE A 82 5.63 -9.67 -5.16
C PHE A 82 7.14 -9.44 -4.95
N MET A 83 7.87 -8.90 -5.93
CA MET A 83 9.28 -8.52 -5.74
C MET A 83 9.44 -7.44 -4.67
N TYR A 84 8.62 -6.38 -4.71
CA TYR A 84 8.61 -5.34 -3.67
C TYR A 84 8.25 -5.92 -2.30
N ALA A 85 7.18 -6.71 -2.22
CA ALA A 85 6.76 -7.35 -0.97
C ALA A 85 7.87 -8.21 -0.37
N LYS A 86 8.53 -9.04 -1.19
CA LYS A 86 9.63 -9.91 -0.77
C LYS A 86 10.79 -9.12 -0.16
N VAL A 87 11.25 -8.06 -0.83
CA VAL A 87 12.38 -7.24 -0.36
C VAL A 87 12.04 -6.54 0.96
N ASN A 88 10.80 -6.09 1.14
CA ASN A 88 10.34 -5.52 2.42
C ASN A 88 10.24 -6.56 3.53
N ILE A 89 9.75 -7.76 3.25
CA ILE A 89 9.73 -8.85 4.24
C ILE A 89 11.15 -9.22 4.68
N ASP A 90 12.11 -9.28 3.75
CA ASP A 90 13.52 -9.54 4.08
C ASP A 90 14.13 -8.38 4.90
N TYR A 91 13.81 -7.14 4.57
CA TYR A 91 14.19 -5.96 5.34
C TYR A 91 13.65 -6.00 6.78
N MET A 92 12.36 -6.33 6.95
CA MET A 92 11.72 -6.47 8.25
C MET A 92 12.38 -7.54 9.11
N LYS A 93 12.69 -8.70 8.52
CA LYS A 93 13.38 -9.80 9.23
C LYS A 93 14.77 -9.40 9.72
N ARG A 94 15.49 -8.55 8.99
CA ARG A 94 16.85 -8.09 9.34
C ARG A 94 16.86 -7.00 10.40
N ASN A 95 15.92 -6.05 10.33
CA ASN A 95 15.91 -4.85 11.19
C ASN A 95 14.98 -4.96 12.41
N GLY A 96 14.11 -5.96 12.43
CA GLY A 96 13.11 -6.17 13.48
C GLY A 96 12.11 -5.02 13.59
N PHE A 97 11.39 -4.97 14.70
CA PHE A 97 10.36 -3.97 15.03
C PHE A 97 10.90 -2.62 15.53
N SER A 98 12.22 -2.39 15.41
CA SER A 98 12.91 -1.31 16.14
C SER A 98 12.89 0.05 15.43
N ARG A 99 12.74 0.07 14.10
CA ARG A 99 12.73 1.30 13.29
C ARG A 99 11.32 1.75 12.93
N ASP A 100 10.46 0.80 12.55
CA ASP A 100 9.09 1.07 12.13
C ASP A 100 8.08 0.72 13.23
N PRO A 101 7.08 1.57 13.50
CA PRO A 101 6.03 1.23 14.45
C PRO A 101 5.27 -0.01 13.95
N PRO A 102 5.19 -1.10 14.74
CA PRO A 102 4.68 -2.39 14.25
C PRO A 102 3.26 -2.31 13.69
N ALA A 103 2.37 -1.59 14.36
CA ALA A 103 0.95 -1.47 14.00
C ALA A 103 0.66 -0.36 12.97
N ALA A 104 1.66 0.39 12.54
CA ALA A 104 1.47 1.46 11.58
C ALA A 104 1.18 0.91 10.18
N PHE A 105 -0.04 1.12 9.68
CA PHE A 105 -0.41 0.71 8.33
C PHE A 105 0.31 1.54 7.26
N VAL A 106 0.41 2.85 7.44
CA VAL A 106 0.95 3.76 6.44
C VAL A 106 2.48 3.79 6.48
N LEU A 107 3.08 3.98 7.67
CA LEU A 107 4.53 4.12 7.81
C LEU A 107 5.28 2.87 8.22
N GLY A 108 4.60 1.78 8.59
CA GLY A 108 5.26 0.64 9.20
C GLY A 108 4.87 -0.72 8.64
N GLN A 109 5.18 -1.73 9.44
CA GLN A 109 5.18 -3.12 9.02
C GLN A 109 3.79 -3.66 8.75
N ALA A 110 2.77 -3.11 9.39
CA ALA A 110 1.38 -3.51 9.17
C ALA A 110 0.99 -3.32 7.69
N GLY A 111 1.43 -2.24 7.04
CA GLY A 111 1.17 -2.01 5.61
C GLY A 111 1.79 -3.07 4.71
N VAL A 112 3.03 -3.47 4.98
CA VAL A 112 3.74 -4.53 4.23
C VAL A 112 3.04 -5.87 4.41
N ILE A 113 2.69 -6.23 5.64
CA ILE A 113 1.98 -7.48 5.96
C ILE A 113 0.61 -7.51 5.26
N ALA A 114 -0.12 -6.39 5.29
CA ALA A 114 -1.39 -6.27 4.60
C ALA A 114 -1.23 -6.44 3.08
N LEU A 115 -0.22 -5.80 2.47
CA LEU A 115 0.10 -5.98 1.05
C LEU A 115 0.35 -7.45 0.72
N CYS A 116 1.14 -8.17 1.52
CA CYS A 116 1.37 -9.60 1.32
C CYS A 116 0.07 -10.40 1.35
N SER A 117 -0.80 -10.17 2.34
CA SER A 117 -2.10 -10.86 2.43
C SER A 117 -2.96 -10.62 1.18
N LEU A 118 -3.02 -9.38 0.70
CA LEU A 118 -3.79 -8.99 -0.49
C LEU A 118 -3.22 -9.61 -1.78
N LEU A 119 -1.89 -9.65 -1.91
CA LEU A 119 -1.24 -10.25 -3.08
C LEU A 119 -1.51 -11.75 -3.16
N HIS A 120 -1.31 -12.49 -2.07
CA HIS A 120 -1.59 -13.92 -2.01
C HIS A 120 -3.06 -14.22 -2.29
N LYS A 121 -3.99 -13.41 -1.75
CA LYS A 121 -5.42 -13.56 -2.08
C LYS A 121 -5.69 -13.41 -3.57
N THR A 122 -5.05 -12.43 -4.21
CA THR A 122 -5.27 -12.10 -5.63
C THR A 122 -4.85 -13.24 -6.56
N VAL A 123 -3.83 -14.01 -6.18
CA VAL A 123 -3.36 -15.17 -6.94
C VAL A 123 -4.00 -16.50 -6.51
N GLY A 124 -4.99 -16.46 -5.60
CA GLY A 124 -5.70 -17.65 -5.13
C GLY A 124 -4.97 -18.47 -4.07
N ASP A 125 -3.92 -17.91 -3.46
CA ASP A 125 -3.16 -18.53 -2.38
C ASP A 125 -3.75 -18.13 -1.02
N ASP A 126 -4.89 -18.73 -0.70
CA ASP A 126 -5.63 -18.43 0.53
C ASP A 126 -4.84 -18.79 1.80
N GLU A 127 -4.00 -19.82 1.75
CA GLU A 127 -3.20 -20.25 2.90
C GLU A 127 -2.21 -19.17 3.34
N ASN A 128 -1.40 -18.65 2.42
CA ASN A 128 -0.47 -17.58 2.74
C ASN A 128 -1.21 -16.26 3.01
N SER A 129 -2.31 -16.00 2.30
CA SER A 129 -3.13 -14.81 2.57
C SER A 129 -3.64 -14.76 4.01
N ASP A 130 -4.20 -15.87 4.49
CA ASP A 130 -4.73 -16.01 5.85
C ASP A 130 -3.59 -16.03 6.90
N ALA A 131 -2.40 -16.55 6.56
CA ALA A 131 -1.23 -16.49 7.43
C ALA A 131 -0.77 -15.03 7.68
N TYR A 132 -0.68 -14.21 6.62
CA TYR A 132 -0.36 -12.78 6.75
C TYR A 132 -1.49 -12.01 7.44
N LEU A 133 -2.75 -12.40 7.25
CA LEU A 133 -3.89 -11.79 7.94
C LEU A 133 -3.80 -12.00 9.46
N LYS A 134 -3.49 -13.22 9.91
CA LYS A 134 -3.25 -13.52 11.33
C LYS A 134 -2.05 -12.76 11.88
N GLN A 135 -0.99 -12.62 11.07
CA GLN A 135 0.16 -11.81 11.45
C GLN A 135 -0.26 -10.34 11.65
N TYR A 136 -1.09 -9.79 10.77
CA TYR A 136 -1.63 -8.44 10.90
C TYR A 136 -2.47 -8.28 12.18
N ALA A 137 -3.38 -9.22 12.46
CA ALA A 137 -4.20 -9.22 13.66
C ALA A 137 -3.35 -9.22 14.94
N SER A 138 -2.24 -9.98 14.95
CA SER A 138 -1.33 -10.03 16.10
C SER A 138 -0.75 -8.66 16.50
N LEU A 139 -0.67 -7.71 15.56
CA LEU A 139 -0.17 -6.34 15.80
C LEU A 139 -1.11 -5.53 16.70
N ALA A 140 -2.38 -5.91 16.86
CA ALA A 140 -3.31 -5.28 17.80
C ALA A 140 -2.76 -5.21 19.22
N GLN A 141 -1.92 -6.17 19.62
CA GLN A 141 -1.30 -6.20 20.95
C GLN A 141 -0.42 -4.97 21.19
N ALA A 142 0.25 -4.45 20.15
CA ALA A 142 1.05 -3.24 20.25
C ALA A 142 0.16 -2.02 20.53
N CYS A 143 -1.05 -1.97 19.96
CA CYS A 143 -2.01 -0.88 20.14
C CYS A 143 -2.67 -0.84 21.52
N LYS A 144 -2.63 -1.92 22.32
CA LYS A 144 -3.32 -1.98 23.62
C LYS A 144 -2.73 -1.06 24.67
N LYS A 145 -1.42 -0.78 24.63
CA LYS A 145 -0.79 0.15 25.58
C LYS A 145 -1.20 1.56 25.21
N ILE A 146 -1.70 2.35 26.17
CA ILE A 146 -2.19 3.72 25.94
C ILE A 146 -1.16 4.55 25.16
N ASP A 147 0.09 4.57 25.63
CA ASP A 147 1.22 5.29 25.01
C ASP A 147 2.22 4.34 24.33
N PHE A 148 1.76 3.51 23.38
CA PHE A 148 2.68 2.62 22.66
C PHE A 148 3.62 3.37 21.71
N PHE A 149 3.29 4.62 21.35
CA PHE A 149 4.15 5.48 20.54
C PHE A 149 4.13 6.93 21.05
N ARG A 150 5.34 7.44 21.36
CA ARG A 150 5.54 8.77 21.98
C ARG A 150 5.04 9.93 21.13
N ASN A 151 5.06 9.81 19.81
CA ASN A 151 4.74 10.90 18.89
C ASN A 151 3.28 10.88 18.41
N GLY A 152 2.44 10.01 18.98
CA GLY A 152 1.02 9.92 18.64
C GLY A 152 0.57 8.46 18.55
N SER A 153 -0.13 8.00 19.58
CA SER A 153 -0.63 6.61 19.61
C SER A 153 -1.96 6.44 18.89
N ASP A 154 -2.71 7.51 18.61
CA ASP A 154 -4.07 7.44 18.04
C ASP A 154 -4.23 8.01 16.63
N GLU A 155 -3.16 8.54 16.03
CA GLU A 155 -3.23 9.16 14.70
C GLU A 155 -3.10 8.14 13.55
N LEU A 156 -3.14 8.64 12.31
CA LEU A 156 -3.26 7.82 11.10
C LEU A 156 -1.94 7.18 10.65
N LEU A 157 -0.81 7.88 10.78
CA LEU A 157 0.43 7.49 10.13
C LEU A 157 1.15 6.35 10.87
N VAL A 158 1.12 6.40 12.20
CA VAL A 158 1.82 5.51 13.14
C VAL A 158 0.92 4.91 14.23
N GLY A 159 -0.28 5.47 14.43
CA GLY A 159 -1.17 5.17 15.55
C GLY A 159 -2.29 4.16 15.27
N ARG A 160 -3.25 4.07 16.22
CA ARG A 160 -4.42 3.19 16.18
C ARG A 160 -5.32 3.48 14.99
N ALA A 161 -5.49 4.75 14.59
CA ALA A 161 -6.30 5.06 13.42
C ALA A 161 -5.67 4.48 12.15
N GLY A 162 -4.34 4.48 12.04
CA GLY A 162 -3.61 3.77 10.99
C GLY A 162 -3.87 2.27 10.99
N TYR A 163 -3.73 1.63 12.15
CA TYR A 163 -4.01 0.21 12.31
C TYR A 163 -5.47 -0.16 11.91
N LEU A 164 -6.45 0.61 12.41
CA LEU A 164 -7.86 0.41 12.05
C LEU A 164 -8.12 0.64 10.57
N SER A 165 -7.45 1.62 9.94
CA SER A 165 -7.53 1.84 8.49
C SER A 165 -7.08 0.62 7.71
N GLY A 166 -6.04 -0.09 8.17
CA GLY A 166 -5.60 -1.32 7.54
C GLY A 166 -6.56 -2.49 7.75
N ILE A 167 -7.17 -2.62 8.94
CA ILE A 167 -8.27 -3.58 9.18
C ILE A 167 -9.39 -3.36 8.16
N LEU A 168 -9.91 -2.13 8.06
CA LEU A 168 -11.00 -1.80 7.15
C LEU A 168 -10.63 -2.10 5.70
N THR A 169 -9.38 -1.81 5.31
CA THR A 169 -8.87 -2.10 3.97
C THR A 169 -8.86 -3.61 3.69
N LEU A 170 -8.34 -4.41 4.63
CA LEU A 170 -8.29 -5.87 4.51
C LEU A 170 -9.70 -6.46 4.46
N GLN A 171 -10.61 -6.04 5.36
CA GLN A 171 -12.00 -6.51 5.37
C GLN A 171 -12.71 -6.21 4.06
N GLN A 172 -12.59 -4.97 3.55
CA GLN A 172 -13.23 -4.56 2.30
C GLN A 172 -12.71 -5.36 1.10
N LYS A 173 -11.42 -5.67 1.05
CA LYS A 173 -10.78 -6.33 -0.10
C LYS A 173 -10.85 -7.86 -0.04
N LEU A 174 -10.83 -8.45 1.15
CA LEU A 174 -10.85 -9.90 1.35
C LEU A 174 -12.26 -10.44 1.59
N GLY A 175 -13.20 -9.61 2.02
CA GLY A 175 -14.56 -10.03 2.38
C GLY A 175 -14.63 -10.92 3.63
N LYS A 176 -13.64 -10.80 4.53
CA LYS A 176 -13.52 -11.57 5.78
C LYS A 176 -13.14 -10.63 6.94
N GLU A 177 -13.47 -11.02 8.16
CA GLU A 177 -13.01 -10.32 9.38
C GLU A 177 -11.51 -10.52 9.62
N VAL A 178 -10.90 -9.59 10.36
CA VAL A 178 -9.49 -9.64 10.78
C VAL A 178 -9.49 -9.94 12.28
N ASP A 179 -9.37 -11.22 12.63
CA ASP A 179 -9.44 -11.73 14.01
C ASP A 179 -8.07 -12.10 14.59
#